data_AF-A0A956YWS4-F1
#
_entry.id   AF-A0A956YWS4-F1
#
_cell.length_a   1.000
_cell.length_b   1.000
_cell.length_c   1.000
_cell.angle_alpha   90.00
_cell.angle_beta   90.00
_cell.angle_gamma   90.00
#
_symmetry.space_group_name_H-M   'P 1'
#
loop_
_entity.id
_entity.type
_entity.pdbx_description
1 polymer ?
#
loop_
_entity_poly.entity_id
_entity_poly.type
_entity_poly.pdbx_seq_one_letter_code
_entity_poly.pdbx_strand_id
1 'polypeptide(L)'
;MSTQPHPLIKDEVLELNVRLLANLTLIVLPLHVLTAVGLFAVYGTSIRSGRLVLASMVATLLVYLISRTRHGEIAINLFIIELFVLAMAVIYINADAFSAITAVLPIYTASMFRSMKRLIITSALTLVSVFALSRLIPGDWKEIFGILMLLGITTVVIVIRTNLLTRVEIQVRRRNQQLAESEARFRATIDAGVGVFFLLKAVRDAAGEVEDFIIVDSNARALAQTHLTYEEMIGKRMSLLVPDSHQRDLFVQCRGVLERRKSLLSETLMN
;
A
#
# COMPACT_ATOMS: atom_id res chain seq x y z
N MET A 1 -5.03 -6.20 -19.38
CA MET A 1 -5.45 -4.78 -19.40
C MET A 1 -4.72 -4.07 -18.28
N SER A 2 -3.98 -2.99 -18.57
CA SER A 2 -3.28 -2.20 -17.53
C SER A 2 -4.30 -1.55 -16.60
N THR A 3 -4.08 -1.62 -15.28
CA THR A 3 -4.95 -1.06 -14.23
C THR A 3 -4.47 0.33 -13.77
N GLN A 4 -3.44 0.90 -14.41
CA GLN A 4 -2.90 2.19 -14.00
C GLN A 4 -3.82 3.36 -14.39
N PRO A 5 -4.11 4.30 -13.48
CA PRO A 5 -5.00 5.44 -13.68
C PRO A 5 -4.33 6.51 -14.53
N HIS A 6 -5.09 7.53 -14.92
CA HIS A 6 -4.60 8.57 -15.82
C HIS A 6 -3.44 9.38 -15.19
N PRO A 7 -2.35 9.65 -15.91
CA PRO A 7 -1.15 10.35 -15.39
C PRO A 7 -1.36 11.80 -14.95
N LEU A 8 -2.59 12.33 -15.07
CA LEU A 8 -2.92 13.70 -14.64
C LEU A 8 -3.43 13.77 -13.19
N ILE A 9 -3.72 12.62 -12.58
CA ILE A 9 -4.13 12.54 -11.18
C ILE A 9 -2.86 12.62 -10.33
N LYS A 10 -2.59 13.79 -9.74
CA LYS A 10 -1.40 14.04 -8.90
C LYS A 10 -1.60 13.72 -7.42
N ASP A 11 -2.85 13.58 -6.99
CA ASP A 11 -3.19 13.19 -5.62
C ASP A 11 -3.04 11.68 -5.46
N GLU A 12 -2.06 11.26 -4.68
CA GLU A 12 -1.70 9.86 -4.44
C GLU A 12 -2.87 9.05 -3.83
N VAL A 13 -3.70 9.68 -2.99
CA VAL A 13 -4.87 9.04 -2.38
C VAL A 13 -5.99 8.85 -3.41
N LEU A 14 -6.24 9.88 -4.22
CA LEU A 14 -7.22 9.80 -5.31
C LEU A 14 -6.80 8.77 -6.36
N GLU A 15 -5.51 8.71 -6.67
CA GLU A 15 -4.93 7.74 -7.60
C GLU A 15 -5.18 6.30 -7.13
N LEU A 16 -4.91 6.01 -5.85
CA LEU A 16 -5.17 4.71 -5.26
C LEU A 16 -6.67 4.35 -5.29
N ASN A 17 -7.54 5.28 -4.93
CA ASN A 17 -8.99 5.05 -4.91
C ASN A 17 -9.55 4.76 -6.30
N VAL A 18 -9.08 5.48 -7.33
CA VAL A 18 -9.49 5.24 -8.72
C VAL A 18 -8.98 3.88 -9.23
N ARG A 19 -7.77 3.46 -8.86
CA ARG A 19 -7.25 2.11 -9.15
C ARG A 19 -8.12 1.02 -8.54
N LEU A 20 -8.46 1.16 -7.26
CA LEU A 20 -9.30 0.19 -6.55
C LEU A 20 -10.71 0.13 -7.15
N LEU A 21 -11.31 1.28 -7.49
CA LEU A 21 -12.61 1.33 -8.16
C LEU A 21 -12.58 0.62 -9.52
N ALA A 22 -11.54 0.86 -10.33
CA ALA A 22 -11.38 0.21 -11.63
C ALA A 22 -11.24 -1.32 -11.50
N ASN A 23 -10.49 -1.80 -10.51
CA ASN A 23 -10.36 -3.23 -10.24
C ASN A 23 -11.68 -3.84 -9.73
N LEU A 24 -12.37 -3.15 -8.83
CA LEU A 24 -13.65 -3.59 -8.28
C LEU A 24 -14.70 -3.71 -9.39
N THR A 25 -14.86 -2.68 -10.21
CA THR A 25 -15.83 -2.68 -11.32
C THR A 25 -15.53 -3.77 -12.36
N LEU A 26 -14.25 -4.06 -12.62
CA LEU A 26 -13.84 -5.15 -13.49
C LEU A 26 -14.19 -6.54 -12.92
N ILE A 27 -14.11 -6.73 -11.60
CA ILE A 27 -14.52 -7.97 -10.92
C ILE A 27 -16.05 -8.10 -10.86
N VAL A 28 -16.75 -6.97 -10.67
CA VAL A 28 -18.20 -6.93 -10.50
C VAL A 28 -18.95 -7.14 -11.83
N LEU A 29 -18.37 -6.75 -12.96
CA LEU A 29 -18.94 -6.96 -14.31
C LEU A 29 -19.28 -8.43 -14.63
N PRO A 30 -18.36 -9.40 -14.52
CA PRO A 30 -18.69 -10.81 -14.75
C PRO A 30 -19.63 -11.37 -13.68
N LEU A 31 -19.58 -10.86 -12.46
CA LEU A 31 -20.49 -11.28 -11.39
C LEU A 31 -21.94 -10.88 -11.71
N HIS A 32 -22.17 -9.71 -12.32
CA HIS A 32 -23.49 -9.32 -12.82
C HIS A 32 -24.03 -10.29 -13.86
N VAL A 33 -23.19 -10.74 -14.80
CA VAL A 33 -23.57 -11.74 -15.81
C VAL A 33 -24.00 -13.04 -15.13
N LEU A 34 -23.21 -13.53 -14.18
CA LEU A 34 -23.54 -14.76 -13.43
C LEU A 34 -24.84 -14.62 -12.63
N THR A 35 -25.06 -13.45 -12.04
CA THR A 35 -26.27 -13.16 -11.27
C THR A 35 -27.49 -13.09 -12.19
N ALA A 36 -27.35 -12.46 -13.37
CA ALA A 36 -28.39 -12.41 -14.39
C ALA A 36 -28.80 -13.81 -14.86
N VAL A 37 -27.81 -14.66 -15.17
CA VAL A 37 -28.03 -16.05 -15.62
C VAL A 37 -28.66 -16.90 -14.51
N GLY A 38 -28.19 -16.76 -13.27
CA GLY A 38 -28.75 -17.47 -12.11
C GLY A 38 -30.20 -17.09 -11.85
N LEU A 39 -30.52 -15.79 -11.87
CA LEU A 39 -31.91 -15.32 -11.74
C LEU A 39 -32.80 -15.80 -12.88
N PHE A 40 -32.28 -15.84 -14.11
CA PHE A 40 -33.00 -16.37 -15.28
C PHE A 40 -33.32 -17.86 -15.13
N ALA A 41 -32.33 -18.67 -14.72
CA ALA A 41 -32.47 -20.11 -14.56
C ALA A 41 -33.41 -20.51 -13.42
N VAL A 42 -33.40 -19.77 -12.31
CA VAL A 42 -34.18 -20.11 -11.11
C VAL A 42 -35.61 -19.59 -11.17
N TYR A 43 -35.83 -18.37 -11.67
CA TYR A 43 -37.11 -17.68 -11.50
C TYR A 43 -37.90 -17.46 -12.79
N GLY A 44 -37.33 -17.76 -13.98
CA GLY A 44 -38.01 -17.49 -15.26
C GLY A 44 -38.41 -16.02 -15.35
N THR A 45 -37.44 -15.12 -15.54
CA THR A 45 -37.58 -13.69 -15.24
C THR A 45 -38.78 -13.00 -15.90
N SER A 46 -39.45 -12.13 -15.13
CA SER A 46 -40.30 -11.08 -15.71
C SER A 46 -39.43 -10.12 -16.53
N ILE A 47 -39.96 -9.61 -17.65
CA ILE A 47 -39.27 -8.66 -18.55
C ILE A 47 -38.69 -7.44 -17.80
N ARG A 48 -39.26 -7.09 -16.64
CA ARG A 48 -38.82 -5.94 -15.83
C ARG A 48 -37.48 -6.18 -15.11
N SER A 49 -37.24 -7.36 -14.55
CA SER A 49 -35.99 -7.65 -13.83
C SER A 49 -34.80 -7.79 -14.77
N GLY A 50 -35.00 -8.40 -15.94
CA GLY A 50 -33.96 -8.50 -16.98
C GLY A 50 -33.48 -7.12 -17.48
N ARG A 51 -34.40 -6.16 -17.65
CA ARG A 51 -34.04 -4.77 -18.03
C ARG A 51 -33.24 -4.07 -16.95
N LEU A 52 -33.54 -4.31 -15.67
CA LEU A 52 -32.82 -3.70 -14.55
C LEU A 52 -31.36 -4.19 -14.48
N VAL A 53 -31.14 -5.50 -14.64
CA VAL A 53 -29.79 -6.09 -14.62
C VAL A 53 -28.96 -5.63 -15.82
N LEU A 54 -29.57 -5.52 -17.00
CA LEU A 54 -28.89 -4.98 -18.18
C LEU A 54 -28.50 -3.50 -17.99
N ALA A 55 -29.41 -2.70 -17.41
CA ALA A 55 -29.15 -1.30 -17.12
C ALA A 55 -28.00 -1.12 -16.11
N SER A 56 -27.95 -1.94 -15.05
CA SER A 56 -26.84 -1.88 -14.08
C SER A 56 -25.52 -2.34 -14.69
N MET A 57 -25.51 -3.37 -15.54
CA MET A 57 -24.30 -3.78 -16.27
C MET A 57 -23.74 -2.65 -17.15
N VAL A 58 -24.61 -1.95 -17.89
CA VAL A 58 -24.19 -0.82 -18.74
C VAL A 58 -23.67 0.33 -17.89
N ALA A 59 -24.34 0.65 -16.78
CA ALA A 59 -23.90 1.70 -15.86
C ALA A 59 -22.54 1.38 -15.23
N THR A 60 -22.34 0.15 -14.74
CA THR A 60 -21.04 -0.30 -14.19
C THR A 60 -19.93 -0.24 -15.23
N LEU A 61 -20.22 -0.59 -16.50
CA LEU A 61 -19.27 -0.45 -17.60
C LEU A 61 -18.90 1.02 -17.88
N LEU A 62 -19.86 1.93 -17.86
CA LEU A 62 -19.62 3.36 -18.02
C LEU A 62 -18.79 3.93 -16.87
N VAL A 63 -19.07 3.52 -15.63
CA VAL A 63 -18.25 3.88 -14.45
C VAL A 63 -16.82 3.40 -14.64
N TYR A 64 -16.62 2.15 -15.07
CA TYR A 64 -15.28 1.63 -15.36
C TYR A 64 -14.58 2.50 -16.42
N LEU A 65 -15.21 2.79 -17.55
CA LEU A 65 -14.61 3.60 -18.62
C LEU A 65 -14.24 5.01 -18.13
N ILE A 66 -15.12 5.67 -17.38
CA ILE A 66 -14.88 7.02 -16.85
C ILE A 66 -13.78 7.00 -15.79
N SER A 67 -13.65 5.94 -14.99
CA SER A 67 -12.57 5.79 -14.01
C SER A 67 -11.18 5.79 -14.64
N ARG A 68 -11.06 5.44 -15.93
CA ARG A 68 -9.79 5.44 -16.68
C ARG A 68 -9.43 6.83 -17.24
N THR A 69 -10.33 7.79 -17.17
CA THR A 69 -10.11 9.14 -17.70
C THR A 69 -9.52 10.08 -16.64
N ARG A 70 -9.18 11.31 -17.03
CA ARG A 70 -8.82 12.39 -16.11
C ARG A 70 -9.91 12.72 -15.07
N HIS A 71 -11.14 12.24 -15.28
CA HIS A 71 -12.31 12.49 -14.44
C HIS A 71 -12.62 11.32 -13.50
N GLY A 72 -11.60 10.59 -13.01
CA GLY A 72 -11.80 9.45 -12.11
C GLY A 72 -12.61 9.75 -10.85
N GLU A 73 -12.57 10.98 -10.34
CA GLU A 73 -13.43 11.41 -9.22
C GLU A 73 -14.93 11.39 -9.58
N ILE A 74 -15.28 11.73 -10.84
CA ILE A 74 -16.66 11.67 -11.34
C ILE A 74 -17.14 10.21 -11.41
N ALA A 75 -16.26 9.27 -11.76
CA ALA A 75 -16.60 7.85 -11.79
C ALA A 75 -17.06 7.34 -10.43
N ILE A 76 -16.40 7.77 -9.33
CA ILE A 76 -16.81 7.41 -7.96
C ILE A 76 -18.23 7.92 -7.68
N ASN A 77 -18.54 9.15 -8.10
CA ASN A 77 -19.87 9.74 -7.88
C ASN A 77 -20.95 9.02 -8.69
N LEU A 78 -20.66 8.71 -9.95
CA LEU A 78 -21.57 7.96 -10.83
C LEU A 78 -21.83 6.55 -10.29
N PHE A 79 -20.81 5.88 -9.75
CA PHE A 79 -20.98 4.56 -9.13
C PHE A 79 -21.90 4.62 -7.91
N ILE A 80 -21.75 5.62 -7.04
CA ILE A 80 -22.64 5.78 -5.88
C ILE A 80 -24.08 6.03 -6.32
N ILE A 81 -24.28 6.89 -7.33
CA ILE A 81 -25.62 7.20 -7.88
C ILE A 81 -26.24 5.95 -8.50
N GLU A 82 -25.48 5.18 -9.29
CA GLU A 82 -25.91 3.92 -9.87
C GLU A 82 -26.41 2.94 -8.80
N LEU A 83 -25.63 2.74 -7.73
CA LEU A 83 -26.00 1.85 -6.64
C LEU A 83 -27.25 2.35 -5.91
N PHE A 84 -27.43 3.67 -5.78
CA PHE A 84 -28.63 4.24 -5.17
C PHE A 84 -29.88 4.02 -6.03
N VAL A 85 -29.77 4.21 -7.35
CA VAL A 85 -30.86 3.95 -8.29
C VAL A 85 -31.21 2.47 -8.32
N LEU A 86 -30.20 1.58 -8.35
CA LEU A 86 -30.41 0.14 -8.28
C LEU A 86 -31.11 -0.26 -6.99
N ALA A 87 -30.70 0.32 -5.86
CA ALA A 87 -31.32 0.08 -4.57
C ALA A 87 -32.80 0.43 -4.56
N MET A 88 -33.14 1.66 -5.00
CA MET A 88 -34.53 2.11 -5.09
C MET A 88 -35.37 1.25 -6.04
N ALA A 89 -34.78 0.81 -7.17
CA ALA A 89 -35.46 -0.07 -8.11
C ALA A 89 -35.74 -1.45 -7.51
N VAL A 90 -34.81 -2.01 -6.74
CA VAL A 90 -35.00 -3.29 -6.02
C VAL A 90 -36.11 -3.16 -4.99
N ILE A 91 -36.12 -2.09 -4.19
CA ILE A 91 -37.17 -1.80 -3.20
C ILE A 91 -38.54 -1.65 -3.86
N TYR A 92 -38.60 -1.00 -5.02
CA TYR A 92 -39.84 -0.80 -5.76
C TYR A 92 -40.40 -2.13 -6.32
N ILE A 93 -39.52 -3.05 -6.73
CA ILE A 93 -39.92 -4.34 -7.30
C ILE A 93 -40.29 -5.34 -6.20
N ASN A 94 -39.54 -5.36 -5.09
CA ASN A 94 -39.75 -6.22 -3.94
C ASN A 94 -39.85 -5.37 -2.68
N ALA A 95 -41.09 -5.16 -2.23
CA ALA A 95 -41.41 -4.35 -1.05
C ALA A 95 -41.21 -5.12 0.26
N ASP A 96 -40.08 -5.82 0.40
CA ASP A 96 -39.69 -6.49 1.65
C ASP A 96 -38.45 -5.81 2.26
N ALA A 97 -38.43 -5.78 3.60
CA ALA A 97 -37.39 -5.07 4.35
C ALA A 97 -35.99 -5.64 4.10
N PHE A 98 -35.87 -6.93 3.78
CA PHE A 98 -34.58 -7.57 3.51
C PHE A 98 -33.99 -7.13 2.17
N SER A 99 -34.80 -7.07 1.09
CA SER A 99 -34.39 -6.49 -0.20
C SER A 99 -34.00 -5.02 -0.09
N ALA A 100 -34.68 -4.25 0.77
CA ALA A 100 -34.36 -2.84 0.99
C ALA A 100 -33.00 -2.61 1.67
N ILE A 101 -32.62 -3.49 2.60
CA ILE A 101 -31.37 -3.38 3.34
C ILE A 101 -30.18 -3.89 2.51
N THR A 102 -30.35 -5.03 1.82
CA THR A 102 -29.33 -5.58 0.92
C THR A 102 -29.01 -4.64 -0.23
N ALA A 103 -29.99 -3.85 -0.68
CA ALA A 103 -29.85 -2.80 -1.67
C ALA A 103 -28.93 -1.63 -1.24
N VAL A 104 -28.79 -1.35 0.06
CA VAL A 104 -27.98 -0.20 0.54
C VAL A 104 -26.51 -0.55 0.80
N LEU A 105 -26.20 -1.83 1.04
CA LEU A 105 -24.85 -2.36 1.21
C LEU A 105 -23.87 -1.88 0.12
N PRO A 106 -24.21 -1.96 -1.18
CA PRO A 106 -23.35 -1.48 -2.25
C PRO A 106 -23.07 0.03 -2.17
N ILE A 107 -24.10 0.86 -1.93
CA ILE A 107 -23.97 2.33 -1.78
C ILE A 107 -22.96 2.66 -0.68
N TYR A 108 -23.06 1.90 0.39
CA TYR A 108 -22.19 2.02 1.53
C TYR A 108 -20.74 1.64 1.21
N THR A 109 -20.51 0.51 0.52
CA THR A 109 -19.17 0.11 0.07
C THR A 109 -18.56 1.10 -0.93
N ALA A 110 -19.36 1.70 -1.81
CA ALA A 110 -18.90 2.72 -2.75
C ALA A 110 -18.50 4.04 -2.07
N SER A 111 -19.10 4.35 -0.93
CA SER A 111 -18.74 5.54 -0.15
C SER A 111 -17.31 5.49 0.41
N MET A 112 -16.74 4.29 0.58
CA MET A 112 -15.39 4.07 1.12
C MET A 112 -14.28 4.59 0.21
N PHE A 113 -14.56 4.85 -1.07
CA PHE A 113 -13.60 5.43 -2.01
C PHE A 113 -13.51 6.96 -1.91
N ARG A 114 -14.23 7.60 -0.98
CA ARG A 114 -14.19 9.05 -0.76
C ARG A 114 -13.30 9.42 0.43
N SER A 115 -12.92 10.70 0.49
CA SER A 115 -12.17 11.26 1.63
C SER A 115 -12.94 11.10 2.95
N MET A 116 -12.23 10.98 4.07
CA MET A 116 -12.79 10.70 5.40
C MET A 116 -13.98 11.60 5.77
N LYS A 117 -13.91 12.90 5.45
CA LYS A 117 -15.01 13.86 5.69
C LYS A 117 -16.26 13.53 4.86
N ARG A 118 -16.07 13.19 3.59
CA ARG A 118 -17.18 12.84 2.68
C ARG A 118 -17.76 11.47 3.02
N LEU A 119 -16.93 10.52 3.46
CA LEU A 119 -17.36 9.21 3.94
C LEU A 119 -18.32 9.34 5.13
N ILE A 120 -17.96 10.14 6.14
CA ILE A 120 -18.82 10.37 7.32
C ILE A 120 -20.18 10.92 6.89
N ILE A 121 -20.20 11.92 5.99
CA ILE A 121 -21.43 12.53 5.49
C ILE A 121 -22.27 11.52 4.70
N THR A 122 -21.67 10.75 3.78
CA THR A 122 -22.41 9.76 3.00
C THR A 122 -22.93 8.62 3.86
N SER A 123 -22.14 8.13 4.82
CA SER A 123 -22.55 7.07 5.74
C SER A 123 -23.72 7.53 6.62
N ALA A 124 -23.65 8.75 7.16
CA ALA A 124 -24.74 9.34 7.91
C ALA A 124 -26.01 9.50 7.06
N LEU A 125 -25.87 10.00 5.82
CA LEU A 125 -27.00 10.15 4.91
C LEU A 125 -27.62 8.79 4.53
N THR A 126 -26.81 7.76 4.29
CA THR A 126 -27.33 6.40 4.03
C THR A 126 -28.02 5.80 5.25
N LEU A 127 -27.48 5.97 6.46
CA LEU A 127 -28.11 5.51 7.70
C LEU A 127 -29.48 6.19 7.92
N VAL A 128 -29.54 7.50 7.73
CA VAL A 128 -30.80 8.26 7.81
C VAL A 128 -31.78 7.80 6.72
N SER A 129 -31.32 7.57 5.49
CA SER A 129 -32.16 7.12 4.39
C SER A 129 -32.73 5.72 4.63
N VAL A 130 -31.92 4.78 5.12
CA VAL A 130 -32.40 3.43 5.46
C VAL A 130 -33.35 3.47 6.65
N PHE A 131 -33.07 4.29 7.65
CA PHE A 131 -33.96 4.46 8.80
C PHE A 131 -35.31 5.08 8.40
N ALA A 132 -35.30 6.04 7.48
CA ALA A 132 -36.52 6.62 6.93
C ALA A 132 -37.30 5.60 6.08
N LEU A 133 -36.62 4.80 5.26
CA LEU A 133 -37.26 3.76 4.46
C LEU A 133 -37.81 2.62 5.32
N SER A 134 -37.13 2.24 6.41
CA SER A 134 -37.62 1.17 7.28
C SER A 134 -38.91 1.54 8.02
N ARG A 135 -39.20 2.84 8.18
CA ARG A 135 -40.50 3.34 8.70
C ARG A 135 -41.65 3.16 7.71
N LEU A 136 -41.35 3.04 6.42
CA LEU A 136 -42.35 2.99 5.35
C LEU A 136 -42.68 1.54 4.94
N ILE A 137 -41.87 0.56 5.32
CA ILE A 137 -42.04 -0.85 4.94
C ILE A 137 -42.50 -1.66 6.16
N PRO A 138 -43.59 -2.45 6.08
CA PRO A 138 -43.99 -3.34 7.15
C PRO A 138 -42.94 -4.47 7.34
N GLY A 139 -42.38 -4.62 8.55
CA GLY A 139 -41.37 -5.64 8.86
C GLY A 139 -41.00 -5.70 10.34
N ASP A 140 -40.28 -6.76 10.75
CA ASP A 140 -39.80 -6.91 12.13
C ASP A 140 -38.62 -5.95 12.39
N TRP A 141 -38.89 -4.94 13.21
CA TRP A 141 -37.93 -3.92 13.60
C TRP A 141 -36.67 -4.47 14.26
N LYS A 142 -36.71 -5.64 14.89
CA LYS A 142 -35.56 -6.25 15.55
C LYS A 142 -34.53 -6.78 14.55
N GLU A 143 -34.98 -7.42 13.48
CA GLU A 143 -34.10 -7.93 12.42
C GLU A 143 -33.46 -6.78 11.63
N ILE A 144 -34.25 -5.76 11.29
CA ILE A 144 -33.79 -4.55 10.60
C ILE A 144 -32.72 -3.83 11.45
N PHE A 145 -32.97 -3.67 12.74
CA PHE A 145 -32.04 -3.01 13.65
C PHE A 145 -30.74 -3.82 13.82
N GLY A 146 -30.83 -5.15 13.91
CA GLY A 146 -29.67 -6.03 14.01
C GLY A 146 -28.74 -5.95 12.80
N ILE A 147 -29.29 -5.96 11.58
CA ILE A 147 -28.50 -5.85 10.35
C ILE A 147 -27.85 -4.46 10.24
N LEU A 148 -28.58 -3.39 10.59
CA LEU A 148 -28.04 -2.02 10.60
C LEU A 148 -26.87 -1.85 11.57
N MET A 149 -26.96 -2.43 12.77
CA MET A 149 -25.87 -2.41 13.76
C MET A 149 -24.65 -3.21 13.26
N LEU A 150 -24.85 -4.39 12.69
CA LEU A 150 -23.77 -5.20 12.13
C LEU A 150 -23.04 -4.44 11.02
N LEU A 151 -23.79 -3.81 10.10
CA LEU A 151 -23.25 -2.99 9.03
C LEU A 151 -22.44 -1.82 9.58
N GLY A 152 -23.00 -1.05 10.53
CA GLY A 152 -22.30 0.06 11.18
C GLY A 152 -20.96 -0.38 11.80
N ILE A 153 -20.94 -1.51 12.50
CA ILE A 153 -19.73 -2.07 13.13
C ILE A 153 -18.71 -2.46 12.07
N THR A 154 -19.11 -3.22 11.04
CA THR A 154 -18.18 -3.65 9.97
C THR A 154 -17.51 -2.46 9.29
N THR A 155 -18.22 -1.35 9.12
CA THR A 155 -17.62 -0.15 8.54
C THR A 155 -16.61 0.49 9.44
N VAL A 156 -16.95 0.69 10.70
CA VAL A 156 -16.04 1.33 11.65
C VAL A 156 -14.73 0.54 11.67
N VAL A 157 -14.80 -0.79 11.64
CA VAL A 157 -13.63 -1.68 11.56
C VAL A 157 -12.85 -1.48 10.26
N ILE A 158 -13.51 -1.47 9.09
CA ILE A 158 -12.81 -1.31 7.80
C ILE A 158 -12.19 0.10 7.66
N VAL A 159 -12.87 1.14 8.14
CA VAL A 159 -12.37 2.53 8.13
C VAL A 159 -11.15 2.67 9.04
N ILE A 160 -11.19 2.08 10.24
CA ILE A 160 -10.04 2.06 11.13
C ILE A 160 -8.88 1.31 10.47
N ARG A 161 -9.13 0.12 9.92
CA ARG A 161 -8.12 -0.70 9.26
C ARG A 161 -7.44 0.04 8.10
N THR A 162 -8.23 0.63 7.20
CA THR A 162 -7.70 1.36 6.03
C THR A 162 -6.89 2.59 6.46
N ASN A 163 -7.38 3.37 7.43
CA ASN A 163 -6.62 4.50 7.97
C ASN A 163 -5.29 4.06 8.62
N LEU A 164 -5.29 2.94 9.36
CA LEU A 164 -4.08 2.40 9.96
C LEU A 164 -3.09 1.93 8.90
N LEU A 165 -3.54 1.17 7.90
CA LEU A 165 -2.67 0.66 6.84
C LEU A 165 -2.03 1.79 6.03
N THR A 166 -2.80 2.82 5.66
CA THR A 166 -2.25 3.98 4.95
C THR A 166 -1.23 4.73 5.80
N ARG A 167 -1.47 4.91 7.11
CA ARG A 167 -0.51 5.56 8.02
C ARG A 167 0.78 4.77 8.12
N VAL A 168 0.67 3.45 8.27
CA VAL A 168 1.83 2.55 8.34
C VAL A 168 2.63 2.62 7.02
N GLU A 169 1.95 2.55 5.88
CA GLU A 169 2.62 2.60 4.57
C GLU A 169 3.37 3.92 4.36
N ILE A 170 2.74 5.06 4.66
CA ILE A 170 3.38 6.38 4.57
C ILE A 170 4.57 6.47 5.51
N GLN A 171 4.45 5.96 6.74
CA GLN A 171 5.53 6.00 7.72
C GLN A 171 6.72 5.14 7.29
N VAL A 172 6.46 3.94 6.75
CA VAL A 172 7.50 3.05 6.21
C VAL A 172 8.20 3.72 5.04
N ARG A 173 7.46 4.30 4.08
CA ARG A 173 8.07 5.01 2.95
C ARG A 173 8.93 6.19 3.39
N ARG A 174 8.46 7.00 4.33
CA ARG A 174 9.24 8.12 4.89
C ARG A 174 10.52 7.65 5.57
N ARG A 175 10.46 6.58 6.38
CA ARG A 175 11.65 6.00 7.00
C ARG A 175 12.66 5.50 5.96
N ASN A 176 12.18 4.83 4.92
CA ASN A 176 13.04 4.34 3.84
C ASN A 176 13.70 5.50 3.06
N GLN A 177 12.95 6.58 2.79
CA GLN A 177 13.51 7.78 2.16
C GLN A 177 14.55 8.45 3.05
N GLN A 178 14.27 8.64 4.34
CA GLN A 178 15.24 9.20 5.28
C GLN A 178 16.50 8.33 5.41
N LEU A 179 16.34 7.01 5.41
CA LEU A 179 17.47 6.08 5.44
C LEU A 179 18.30 6.20 4.15
N ALA A 180 17.65 6.23 2.99
CA ALA A 180 18.32 6.39 1.70
C ALA A 180 19.04 7.75 1.59
N GLU A 181 18.43 8.84 2.05
CA GLU A 181 19.05 10.17 2.09
C GLU A 181 20.24 10.21 3.06
N SER A 182 20.12 9.59 4.24
CA SER A 182 21.21 9.49 5.20
C SER A 182 22.36 8.65 4.65
N GLU A 183 22.08 7.53 3.99
CA GLU A 183 23.08 6.67 3.36
C GLU A 183 23.76 7.41 2.21
N ALA A 184 23.01 8.10 1.34
CA ALA A 184 23.56 8.90 0.25
C ALA A 184 24.45 10.03 0.78
N ARG A 185 24.03 10.71 1.85
CA ARG A 185 24.85 11.76 2.49
C ARG A 185 26.11 11.19 3.13
N PHE A 186 26.01 10.03 3.78
CA PHE A 186 27.15 9.33 4.36
C PHE A 186 28.16 8.94 3.28
N ARG A 187 27.71 8.31 2.19
CA ARG A 187 28.54 7.97 1.02
C ARG A 187 29.20 9.21 0.43
N ALA A 188 28.44 10.27 0.17
CA ALA A 188 28.98 11.52 -0.38
C ALA A 188 30.04 12.14 0.55
N THR A 189 29.85 12.08 1.87
CA THR A 189 30.84 12.57 2.84
C THR A 189 32.13 11.74 2.82
N ILE A 190 32.00 10.41 2.77
CA ILE A 190 33.14 9.49 2.72
C ILE A 190 33.92 9.63 1.40
N ASP A 191 33.22 9.74 0.27
CA ASP A 191 33.86 9.90 -1.04
C ASP A 191 34.48 11.29 -1.21
N ALA A 192 33.88 12.33 -0.64
CA ALA A 192 34.45 13.67 -0.63
C ALA A 192 35.66 13.79 0.31
N GLY A 193 35.71 13.01 1.39
CA GLY A 193 36.75 13.05 2.43
C GLY A 193 38.15 12.78 1.89
N VAL A 194 39.11 13.64 2.24
CA VAL A 194 40.46 13.68 1.64
C VAL A 194 41.26 12.38 1.78
N GLY A 195 40.95 11.55 2.79
CA GLY A 195 41.66 10.31 3.07
C GLY A 195 41.07 9.04 2.44
N VAL A 196 41.88 7.99 2.43
CA VAL A 196 41.45 6.62 2.16
C VAL A 196 40.58 6.10 3.30
N PHE A 197 39.44 5.51 2.96
CA PHE A 197 38.48 4.96 3.92
C PHE A 197 38.17 3.49 3.62
N PHE A 198 38.27 2.66 4.66
CA PHE A 198 37.83 1.26 4.66
C PHE A 198 36.90 1.03 5.85
N LEU A 199 35.80 0.32 5.61
CA LEU A 199 34.94 -0.21 6.66
C LEU A 199 35.27 -1.69 6.86
N LEU A 200 35.62 -2.07 8.09
CA LEU A 200 36.06 -3.42 8.45
C LEU A 200 35.07 -4.10 9.39
N LYS A 201 34.78 -5.38 9.14
CA LYS A 201 34.00 -6.24 10.02
C LYS A 201 34.91 -7.28 10.65
N ALA A 202 34.98 -7.31 11.97
CA ALA A 202 35.76 -8.31 12.70
C ALA A 202 35.22 -9.73 12.45
N VAL A 203 36.13 -10.65 12.15
CA VAL A 203 35.90 -12.09 12.14
C VAL A 203 36.41 -12.63 13.47
N ARG A 204 35.56 -13.39 14.16
CA ARG A 204 35.88 -13.96 15.46
C ARG A 204 35.92 -15.48 15.38
N ASP A 205 36.84 -16.07 16.12
CA ASP A 205 36.94 -17.51 16.27
C ASP A 205 35.85 -18.06 17.22
N ALA A 206 35.88 -19.37 17.48
CA ALA A 206 34.95 -20.03 18.37
C ALA A 206 35.09 -19.60 19.85
N ALA A 207 36.25 -19.05 20.24
CA ALA A 207 36.50 -18.51 21.57
C ALA A 207 36.05 -17.04 21.71
N GLY A 208 35.67 -16.39 20.59
CA GLY A 208 35.24 -14.99 20.54
C GLY A 208 36.37 -14.00 20.27
N GLU A 209 37.60 -14.48 20.08
CA GLU A 209 38.78 -13.67 19.79
C GLU A 209 38.78 -13.25 18.32
N VAL A 210 39.24 -12.03 18.04
CA VAL A 210 39.31 -11.51 16.67
C VAL A 210 40.45 -12.23 15.95
N GLU A 211 40.13 -13.04 14.93
CA GLU A 211 41.13 -13.74 14.11
C GLU A 211 41.51 -12.96 12.85
N ASP A 212 40.58 -12.13 12.33
CA ASP A 212 40.78 -11.38 11.08
C ASP A 212 39.75 -10.24 10.93
N PHE A 213 39.84 -9.49 9.84
CA PHE A 213 38.88 -8.47 9.43
C PHE A 213 38.46 -8.67 7.99
N ILE A 214 37.17 -8.51 7.70
CA ILE A 214 36.63 -8.48 6.34
C ILE A 214 36.38 -7.04 5.94
N ILE A 215 36.83 -6.64 4.75
CA ILE A 215 36.48 -5.33 4.19
C ILE A 215 35.02 -5.39 3.73
N VAL A 216 34.16 -4.59 4.34
CA VAL A 216 32.73 -4.55 4.02
C VAL A 216 32.35 -3.34 3.18
N ASP A 217 33.16 -2.29 3.19
CA ASP A 217 32.99 -1.14 2.29
C ASP A 217 34.29 -0.36 2.13
N SER A 218 34.38 0.45 1.08
CA SER A 218 35.53 1.33 0.82
C SER A 218 35.13 2.53 -0.04
N ASN A 219 35.89 3.63 0.07
CA ASN A 219 35.66 4.81 -0.79
C ASN A 219 36.45 4.74 -2.09
N ALA A 220 36.09 5.57 -3.08
CA ALA A 220 36.77 5.56 -4.39
C ALA A 220 38.29 5.81 -4.29
N ARG A 221 38.74 6.60 -3.31
CA ARG A 221 40.16 6.87 -3.05
C ARG A 221 40.90 5.62 -2.58
N ALA A 222 40.29 4.81 -1.73
CA ALA A 222 40.85 3.55 -1.26
C ALA A 222 41.10 2.57 -2.41
N LEU A 223 40.15 2.45 -3.33
CA LEU A 223 40.30 1.66 -4.56
C LEU A 223 41.44 2.19 -5.43
N ALA A 224 41.52 3.52 -5.59
CA ALA A 224 42.58 4.15 -6.38
C ALA A 224 43.98 3.95 -5.78
N GLN A 225 44.13 4.00 -4.45
CA GLN A 225 45.42 3.80 -3.78
C GLN A 225 45.85 2.33 -3.75
N THR A 226 44.90 1.40 -3.63
CA THR A 226 45.21 -0.04 -3.60
C THR A 226 45.32 -0.66 -4.99
N HIS A 227 44.87 0.05 -6.03
CA HIS A 227 44.76 -0.44 -7.40
C HIS A 227 43.88 -1.71 -7.54
N LEU A 228 42.90 -1.87 -6.63
CA LEU A 228 41.93 -2.96 -6.65
C LEU A 228 40.55 -2.44 -7.05
N THR A 229 39.76 -3.29 -7.72
CA THR A 229 38.34 -3.01 -7.96
C THR A 229 37.49 -3.25 -6.71
N TYR A 230 36.28 -2.70 -6.68
CA TYR A 230 35.35 -2.88 -5.56
C TYR A 230 35.02 -4.37 -5.37
N GLU A 231 34.79 -5.10 -6.47
CA GLU A 231 34.48 -6.52 -6.46
C GLU A 231 35.65 -7.39 -5.97
N GLU A 232 36.88 -6.97 -6.21
CA GLU A 232 38.09 -7.66 -5.74
C GLU A 232 38.35 -7.43 -4.24
N MET A 233 37.94 -6.27 -3.72
CA MET A 233 38.22 -5.86 -2.34
C MET A 233 37.12 -6.29 -1.35
N ILE A 234 35.85 -6.07 -1.69
CA ILE A 234 34.75 -6.27 -0.73
C ILE A 234 34.51 -7.75 -0.45
N GLY A 235 34.31 -8.07 0.83
CA GLY A 235 34.12 -9.43 1.33
C GLY A 235 35.41 -10.21 1.52
N LYS A 236 36.58 -9.66 1.13
CA LYS A 236 37.87 -10.32 1.37
C LYS A 236 38.38 -10.05 2.78
N ARG A 237 39.15 -11.02 3.28
CA ARG A 237 39.93 -10.87 4.50
C ARG A 237 41.06 -9.87 4.25
N MET A 238 41.23 -8.93 5.16
CA MET A 238 42.28 -7.90 5.13
C MET A 238 43.66 -8.56 5.07
N SER A 239 43.84 -9.69 5.76
CA SER A 239 45.03 -10.52 5.74
C SER A 239 45.47 -10.99 4.34
N LEU A 240 44.53 -11.13 3.40
CA LEU A 240 44.82 -11.59 2.03
C LEU A 240 45.21 -10.44 1.09
N LEU A 241 44.86 -9.20 1.44
CA LEU A 241 45.03 -8.03 0.58
C LEU A 241 46.18 -7.12 1.05
N VAL A 242 46.51 -7.15 2.34
CA VAL A 242 47.59 -6.34 2.92
C VAL A 242 48.91 -7.12 2.88
N PRO A 243 50.00 -6.55 2.37
CA PRO A 243 51.31 -7.20 2.38
C PRO A 243 51.77 -7.59 3.79
N ASP A 244 52.43 -8.75 3.91
CA ASP A 244 52.90 -9.33 5.19
C ASP A 244 53.70 -8.35 6.07
N SER A 245 54.41 -7.40 5.44
CA SER A 245 55.21 -6.37 6.13
C SER A 245 54.38 -5.39 6.96
N HIS A 246 53.13 -5.11 6.58
CA HIS A 246 52.25 -4.14 7.26
C HIS A 246 51.03 -4.80 7.93
N GLN A 247 50.74 -6.04 7.56
CA GLN A 247 49.58 -6.80 8.01
C GLN A 247 49.52 -6.91 9.55
N ARG A 248 50.65 -7.18 10.19
CA ARG A 248 50.72 -7.38 11.64
C ARG A 248 50.41 -6.09 12.41
N ASP A 249 50.94 -4.96 11.95
CA ASP A 249 50.76 -3.66 12.59
C ASP A 249 49.33 -3.14 12.41
N LEU A 250 48.78 -3.23 11.20
CA LEU A 250 47.40 -2.83 10.92
C LEU A 250 46.39 -3.69 11.70
N PHE A 251 46.61 -5.00 11.78
CA PHE A 251 45.76 -5.90 12.56
C PHE A 251 45.76 -5.53 14.06
N VAL A 252 46.94 -5.27 14.64
CA VAL A 252 47.07 -4.86 16.05
C VAL A 252 46.37 -3.52 16.31
N GLN A 253 46.51 -2.55 15.40
CA GLN A 253 45.83 -1.25 15.53
C GLN A 253 44.30 -1.42 15.47
N CYS A 254 43.77 -2.15 14.49
CA CYS A 254 42.33 -2.39 14.35
C CYS A 254 41.76 -3.15 15.55
N ARG A 255 42.46 -4.19 16.04
CA ARG A 255 42.06 -4.92 17.25
C ARG A 255 42.05 -4.01 18.48
N GLY A 256 43.06 -3.16 18.63
CA GLY A 256 43.15 -2.19 19.73
C GLY A 256 42.00 -1.17 19.75
N VAL A 257 41.49 -0.74 18.59
CA VAL A 257 40.28 0.12 18.51
C VAL A 257 39.04 -0.61 19.04
N LEU A 258 38.86 -1.87 18.66
CA LEU A 258 37.70 -2.67 19.10
C LEU A 258 37.70 -2.93 20.60
N GLU A 259 38.86 -3.26 21.16
CA GLU A 259 39.01 -3.53 22.59
C GLU A 259 38.82 -2.26 23.43
N ARG A 260 39.36 -1.12 22.98
CA ARG A 260 39.32 0.14 23.74
C ARG A 260 38.06 0.99 23.50
N ARG A 261 37.26 0.67 22.47
CA ARG A 261 36.10 1.48 22.01
C ARG A 261 36.42 2.97 21.82
N LYS A 262 37.66 3.31 21.48
CA LYS A 262 38.11 4.69 21.20
C LYS A 262 38.75 4.73 19.82
N SER A 263 38.47 5.78 19.04
CA SER A 263 39.10 5.96 17.73
C SER A 263 40.60 6.14 17.91
N LEU A 264 41.39 5.38 17.16
CA LEU A 264 42.82 5.62 17.00
C LEU A 264 43.00 6.55 15.79
N LEU A 265 43.49 7.76 16.03
CA LEU A 265 44.07 8.62 15.00
C LEU A 265 45.55 8.28 14.94
N SER A 266 45.95 7.39 14.04
CA SER A 266 47.36 7.19 13.70
C SER A 266 47.62 7.86 12.34
N GLU A 267 48.33 8.98 12.34
CA GLU A 267 48.93 9.55 11.11
C GLU A 267 50.10 8.66 10.69
N THR A 268 49.80 7.47 10.20
CA THR A 268 50.82 6.60 9.62
C THR A 268 50.95 7.00 8.16
N LEU A 269 51.92 7.88 7.89
CA LEU A 269 52.36 8.19 6.52
C LEU A 269 52.83 6.88 5.88
N MET A 270 51.96 6.25 5.08
CA MET A 270 52.39 5.29 4.07
C MET A 270 53.16 6.06 3.01
N ASN A 271 54.47 6.19 3.24
CA ASN A 271 55.46 6.51 2.20
C ASN A 271 55.95 5.22 1.55
#